data_AF-A0A707XPN6-F1
#
_entry.id   AF-A0A707XPN6-F1
#
_cell.length_a   1.000
_cell.length_b   1.000
_cell.length_c   1.000
_cell.angle_alpha   90.00
_cell.angle_beta   90.00
_cell.angle_gamma   90.00
#
_symmetry.space_group_name_H-M   'P 1'
#
loop_
_entity.id
_entity.type
_entity.pdbx_description
1 polymer ?
#
loop_
_entity_poly.entity_id
_entity_poly.type
_entity_poly.pdbx_seq_one_letter_code
_entity_poly.pdbx_strand_id
1 'polypeptide(L)'
;IKDPHYEEKRLVIDQALAQEQTAHPVFYQDEVDIDLNPKIGADWMPKGQQKRIATPGQNQKHYLAGALHSGTGRVHYVSGSSKSSDLFISLLETLRRTYRRAKTITLVADNYIIHKSRKVERWLEENPKFRLLFLPMYSPWLNPIERQWLSLHETITRNHQCRYMWQLLKQVAQFMNAASLFPGNQQGLAKVER
;
A
#
# COMPACT_ATOMS: atom_id res chain seq x y z
N ILE A 1 13.62 21.32 3.16
CA ILE A 1 14.01 21.23 4.60
C ILE A 1 14.44 19.79 4.83
N LYS A 2 15.65 19.56 5.35
CA LYS A 2 16.17 18.21 5.63
C LYS A 2 15.70 17.79 7.03
N ASP A 3 15.17 16.57 7.17
CA ASP A 3 14.75 16.03 8.47
C ASP A 3 15.99 15.93 9.40
N PRO A 4 16.01 16.62 10.56
CA PRO A 4 17.15 16.57 11.47
C PRO A 4 17.40 15.17 12.04
N HIS A 5 16.38 14.31 12.07
CA HIS A 5 16.46 12.93 12.57
C HIS A 5 16.56 11.90 11.43
N TYR A 6 16.96 12.32 10.23
CA TYR A 6 16.99 11.44 9.05
C TYR A 6 17.83 10.18 9.29
N GLU A 7 19.09 10.34 9.71
CA GLU A 7 20.01 9.21 9.88
C GLU A 7 19.59 8.30 11.05
N GLU A 8 19.09 8.89 12.13
CA GLU A 8 18.60 8.15 13.30
C GLU A 8 17.42 7.26 12.92
N LYS A 9 16.39 7.82 12.26
CA LYS A 9 15.22 7.06 11.80
C LYS A 9 15.62 5.96 10.83
N ARG A 10 16.51 6.27 9.87
CA ARG A 10 17.00 5.30 8.90
C ARG A 10 17.72 4.15 9.60
N LEU A 11 18.59 4.44 10.56
CA LEU A 11 19.34 3.42 11.31
C LEU A 11 18.40 2.50 12.09
N VAL A 12 17.38 3.04 12.76
CA VAL A 12 16.39 2.24 13.50
C VAL A 12 15.62 1.31 12.57
N ILE A 13 15.26 1.78 11.37
CA ILE A 13 14.60 0.97 10.34
C ILE A 13 15.55 -0.12 9.84
N ASP A 14 16.80 0.23 9.50
CA ASP A 14 17.82 -0.70 9.02
C ASP A 14 18.08 -1.82 10.06
N GLN A 15 18.13 -1.48 11.34
CA GLN A 15 18.24 -2.45 12.44
C GLN A 15 17.04 -3.38 12.54
N ALA A 16 15.81 -2.84 12.43
CA ALA A 16 14.61 -3.65 12.46
C ALA A 16 14.56 -4.64 11.27
N LEU A 17 14.96 -4.19 10.08
CA LEU A 17 15.04 -5.02 8.88
C LEU A 17 16.11 -6.12 9.01
N ALA A 18 17.27 -5.80 9.59
CA ALA A 18 18.33 -6.79 9.82
C ALA A 18 17.96 -7.87 10.85
N GLN A 19 17.05 -7.55 11.77
CA GLN A 19 16.53 -8.47 12.78
C GLN A 19 15.21 -9.14 12.37
N GLU A 20 14.78 -8.96 11.11
CA GLU A 20 13.54 -9.54 10.63
C GLU A 20 13.60 -11.07 10.68
N GLN A 21 12.57 -11.65 11.29
CA GLN A 21 12.40 -13.09 11.38
C GLN A 21 10.91 -13.41 11.47
N THR A 22 10.52 -14.67 11.29
CA THR A 22 9.11 -15.10 11.36
C THR A 22 8.41 -14.70 12.68
N ALA A 23 9.15 -14.63 13.79
CA ALA A 23 8.61 -14.18 15.07
C ALA A 23 8.57 -12.65 15.22
N HIS A 24 9.33 -11.90 14.43
CA HIS A 24 9.43 -10.44 14.43
C HIS A 24 9.32 -9.88 12.98
N PRO A 25 8.21 -10.14 12.27
CA PRO A 25 8.04 -9.66 10.91
C PRO A 25 8.02 -8.13 10.85
N VAL A 26 8.63 -7.60 9.79
CA VAL A 26 8.67 -6.16 9.48
C VAL A 26 7.89 -5.91 8.19
N PHE A 27 7.08 -4.87 8.20
CA PHE A 27 6.26 -4.47 7.07
C PHE A 27 6.52 -3.03 6.70
N TYR A 28 6.52 -2.74 5.41
CA TYR A 28 6.39 -1.40 4.88
C TYR A 28 4.92 -1.08 4.68
N GLN A 29 4.45 0.02 5.23
CA GLN A 29 3.04 0.38 5.23
C GLN A 29 2.84 1.70 4.49
N ASP A 30 1.75 1.76 3.73
CA ASP A 30 1.29 2.97 3.04
C ASP A 30 -0.19 2.86 2.64
N GLU A 31 -0.81 3.97 2.25
CA GLU A 31 -2.15 4.05 1.69
C GLU A 31 -2.20 4.62 0.28
N VAL A 32 -2.97 3.97 -0.58
CA VAL A 32 -3.17 4.40 -1.97
C VAL A 32 -4.62 4.81 -2.25
N ASP A 33 -4.77 5.83 -3.10
CA ASP A 33 -6.06 6.34 -3.57
C ASP A 33 -6.45 5.65 -4.87
N ILE A 34 -7.69 5.17 -4.95
CA ILE A 34 -8.30 4.62 -6.15
C ILE A 34 -9.37 5.59 -6.63
N ASP A 35 -9.02 6.38 -7.65
CA ASP A 35 -9.92 7.31 -8.32
C ASP A 35 -10.68 6.58 -9.44
N LEU A 36 -12.00 6.79 -9.51
CA LEU A 36 -12.82 6.31 -10.64
C LEU A 36 -12.54 7.12 -11.91
N ASN A 37 -12.13 8.38 -11.78
CA ASN A 37 -11.66 9.13 -12.93
C ASN A 37 -10.26 8.62 -13.31
N PRO A 38 -10.09 8.03 -14.52
CA PRO A 38 -8.84 7.42 -14.90
C PRO A 38 -7.75 8.49 -15.06
N LYS A 39 -6.54 8.18 -14.58
CA LYS A 39 -5.35 8.96 -14.91
C LYS A 39 -5.04 8.72 -16.39
N ILE A 40 -4.99 9.79 -17.18
CA ILE A 40 -4.62 9.73 -18.59
C ILE A 40 -3.11 9.61 -18.70
N GLY A 41 -2.64 8.70 -19.55
CA GLY A 41 -1.23 8.66 -19.92
C GLY A 41 -0.98 7.83 -21.17
N ALA A 42 0.29 7.58 -21.47
CA ALA A 42 0.68 6.79 -22.63
C ALA A 42 0.07 5.37 -22.59
N ASP A 43 -0.46 4.91 -23.72
CA ASP A 43 -0.99 3.56 -23.94
C ASP A 43 -0.61 3.17 -25.38
N TRP A 44 -0.21 1.92 -25.59
CA TRP A 44 0.16 1.43 -26.91
C TRP A 44 -1.11 1.16 -27.71
N MET A 45 -1.22 1.77 -28.88
CA MET A 45 -2.39 1.65 -29.75
C MET A 45 -1.98 1.39 -31.20
N PRO A 46 -2.80 0.65 -31.98
CA PRO A 46 -2.60 0.55 -33.42
C PRO A 46 -2.56 1.94 -34.07
N LYS A 47 -1.67 2.11 -35.06
CA LYS A 47 -1.54 3.39 -35.78
C LYS A 47 -2.90 3.78 -36.40
N GLY A 48 -3.34 5.01 -36.13
CA GLY A 48 -4.62 5.54 -36.61
C GLY A 48 -5.82 5.22 -35.71
N GLN A 49 -5.65 4.45 -34.63
CA GLN A 49 -6.72 4.18 -33.66
C GLN A 49 -6.39 4.87 -32.32
N GLN A 50 -7.18 5.86 -31.93
CA GLN A 50 -7.06 6.50 -30.62
C GLN A 50 -8.15 5.99 -29.69
N LYS A 51 -7.73 5.35 -28.59
CA LYS A 51 -8.62 4.92 -27.52
C LYS A 51 -9.27 6.15 -26.87
N ARG A 52 -10.60 6.15 -26.81
CA ARG A 52 -11.35 7.14 -26.04
C ARG A 52 -11.49 6.66 -24.60
N ILE A 53 -11.10 7.52 -23.67
CA ILE A 53 -11.24 7.28 -22.24
C ILE A 53 -12.45 8.08 -21.78
N ALA A 54 -13.43 7.39 -21.21
CA ALA A 54 -14.60 8.03 -20.64
C ALA A 54 -14.21 8.67 -19.30
N THR A 55 -14.57 9.94 -19.12
CA THR A 55 -14.45 10.61 -17.82
C THR A 55 -15.86 10.70 -17.24
N PRO A 56 -16.23 9.85 -16.26
CA PRO A 56 -17.61 9.73 -15.76
C PRO A 56 -18.14 10.94 -14.96
N GLY A 57 -17.44 12.09 -14.99
CA GLY A 57 -17.85 13.31 -14.30
C GLY A 57 -17.29 13.38 -12.88
N GLN A 58 -18.17 13.37 -11.87
CA GLN A 58 -17.76 13.48 -10.47
C GLN A 58 -16.95 12.26 -10.04
N ASN A 59 -15.71 12.51 -9.62
CA ASN A 59 -14.81 11.43 -9.20
C ASN A 59 -15.33 10.76 -7.92
N GLN A 60 -15.46 9.43 -7.96
CA GLN A 60 -15.63 8.61 -6.77
C GLN A 60 -14.26 8.13 -6.32
N LYS A 61 -14.01 8.16 -5.02
CA LYS A 61 -12.75 7.71 -4.43
C LYS A 61 -12.96 6.47 -3.58
N HIS A 62 -11.97 5.60 -3.61
CA HIS A 62 -11.82 4.50 -2.68
C HIS A 62 -10.36 4.44 -2.23
N TYR A 63 -10.09 3.78 -1.13
CA TYR A 63 -8.76 3.78 -0.52
C TYR A 63 -8.37 2.36 -0.15
N LEU A 64 -7.08 2.06 -0.30
CA LEU A 64 -6.48 0.85 0.25
C LEU A 64 -5.42 1.25 1.27
N ALA A 65 -5.34 0.50 2.36
CA ALA A 65 -4.15 0.47 3.22
C ALA A 65 -3.44 -0.86 3.00
N GLY A 66 -2.15 -0.81 2.72
CA GLY A 66 -1.33 -1.98 2.45
C GLY A 66 -0.14 -2.11 3.39
N ALA A 67 0.28 -3.34 3.62
CA ALA A 67 1.47 -3.73 4.36
C ALA A 67 2.27 -4.76 3.56
N LEU A 68 3.42 -4.35 3.04
CA LEU A 68 4.37 -5.19 2.31
C LEU A 68 5.35 -5.82 3.29
N HIS A 69 5.35 -7.14 3.40
CA HIS A 69 6.31 -7.87 4.23
C HIS A 69 7.72 -7.76 3.65
N SER A 70 8.69 -7.28 4.45
CA SER A 70 10.05 -7.00 3.96
C SER A 70 10.79 -8.26 3.46
N GLY A 71 10.72 -9.37 4.19
CA GLY A 71 11.40 -10.61 3.81
C GLY A 71 10.72 -11.42 2.69
N THR A 72 9.38 -11.50 2.69
CA THR A 72 8.65 -12.38 1.74
C THR A 72 8.13 -11.67 0.50
N GLY A 73 8.07 -10.33 0.50
CA GLY A 73 7.47 -9.55 -0.59
C GLY A 73 5.93 -9.63 -0.67
N ARG A 74 5.29 -10.38 0.23
CA ARG A 74 3.82 -10.50 0.26
C ARG A 74 3.18 -9.20 0.73
N VAL A 75 2.14 -8.76 0.03
CA VAL A 75 1.33 -7.60 0.42
C VAL A 75 0.05 -8.06 1.10
N HIS A 76 -0.24 -7.52 2.28
CA HIS A 76 -1.55 -7.58 2.92
C HIS A 76 -2.25 -6.25 2.70
N TYR A 77 -3.54 -6.25 2.43
CA TYR A 77 -4.26 -4.99 2.24
C TYR A 77 -5.70 -5.08 2.74
N VAL A 78 -6.25 -3.91 3.04
CA VAL A 78 -7.68 -3.70 3.32
C VAL A 78 -8.18 -2.52 2.49
N SER A 79 -9.48 -2.45 2.26
CA SER A 79 -10.12 -1.39 1.47
C SER A 79 -11.15 -0.63 2.28
N GLY A 80 -11.33 0.67 2.00
CA GLY A 80 -12.33 1.50 2.66
C GLY A 80 -12.72 2.74 1.88
N SER A 81 -13.78 3.41 2.34
CA SER A 81 -14.33 4.62 1.72
C SER A 81 -13.59 5.90 2.11
N SER A 82 -12.68 5.85 3.07
CA SER A 82 -11.86 7.00 3.50
C SER A 82 -10.44 6.57 3.89
N LYS A 83 -9.46 7.43 3.64
CA LYS A 83 -8.08 7.29 4.17
C LYS A 83 -8.04 7.74 5.63
N SER A 84 -8.57 6.90 6.51
CA SER A 84 -8.80 7.22 7.92
C SER A 84 -8.01 6.31 8.86
N SER A 85 -7.92 6.71 10.14
CA SER A 85 -7.38 5.83 11.18
C SER A 85 -8.12 4.51 11.30
N ASP A 86 -9.41 4.44 10.93
CA ASP A 86 -10.18 3.19 10.90
C ASP A 86 -9.67 2.21 9.83
N LEU A 87 -9.32 2.74 8.66
CA LEU A 87 -8.72 1.93 7.59
C LEU A 87 -7.36 1.38 8.04
N PHE A 88 -6.53 2.23 8.66
CA PHE A 88 -5.24 1.82 9.20
C PHE A 88 -5.38 0.76 10.30
N ILE A 89 -6.29 0.95 11.27
CA ILE A 89 -6.55 -0.05 12.32
C ILE A 89 -7.07 -1.37 11.72
N SER A 90 -7.91 -1.31 10.70
CA SER A 90 -8.39 -2.52 10.00
C SER A 90 -7.25 -3.32 9.36
N LEU A 91 -6.21 -2.63 8.85
CA LEU A 91 -4.99 -3.27 8.38
C LEU A 91 -4.23 -3.93 9.54
N LEU A 92 -4.05 -3.22 10.65
CA LEU A 92 -3.37 -3.77 11.84
C LEU A 92 -4.09 -5.01 12.38
N GLU A 93 -5.43 -4.99 12.42
CA GLU A 93 -6.23 -6.15 12.81
C GLU A 93 -6.05 -7.34 11.85
N THR A 94 -5.98 -7.06 10.56
CA THR A 94 -5.73 -8.09 9.53
C THR A 94 -4.36 -8.74 9.78
N LEU A 95 -3.32 -7.94 10.00
CA LEU A 95 -1.99 -8.44 10.35
C LEU A 95 -1.99 -9.21 11.67
N ARG A 96 -2.72 -8.74 12.69
CA ARG A 96 -2.85 -9.43 13.99
C ARG A 96 -3.46 -10.83 13.83
N ARG A 97 -4.47 -10.97 12.97
CA ARG A 97 -5.15 -12.24 12.67
C ARG A 97 -4.29 -13.17 11.81
N THR A 98 -3.52 -12.63 10.88
CA THR A 98 -2.63 -13.41 10.01
C THR A 98 -1.39 -13.90 10.75
N TYR A 99 -0.74 -13.03 11.52
CA TYR A 99 0.53 -13.30 12.21
C TYR A 99 0.31 -13.56 13.71
N ARG A 100 -0.66 -14.41 14.07
CA ARG A 100 -1.05 -14.65 15.48
C ARG A 100 0.14 -15.07 16.36
N ARG A 101 1.03 -15.91 15.81
CA ARG A 101 2.21 -16.47 16.49
C ARG A 101 3.42 -15.55 16.55
N ALA A 102 3.43 -14.43 15.82
CA ALA A 102 4.52 -13.47 15.92
C ALA A 102 4.61 -12.93 17.35
N LYS A 103 5.82 -12.67 17.84
CA LYS A 103 6.07 -12.03 19.14
C LYS A 103 5.95 -10.52 19.02
N THR A 104 6.36 -9.94 17.89
CA THR A 104 6.19 -8.52 17.56
C THR A 104 5.76 -8.37 16.10
N ILE A 105 5.16 -7.24 15.74
CA ILE A 105 4.88 -6.84 14.37
C ILE A 105 5.35 -5.40 14.22
N THR A 106 6.35 -5.17 13.37
CA THR A 106 6.89 -3.83 13.13
C THR A 106 6.35 -3.29 11.82
N LEU A 107 5.77 -2.08 11.81
CA LEU A 107 5.41 -1.37 10.58
C LEU A 107 6.28 -0.14 10.42
N VAL A 108 6.90 -0.02 9.25
CA VAL A 108 7.57 1.18 8.77
C VAL A 108 6.53 1.98 7.98
N ALA A 109 6.09 3.10 8.54
CA ALA A 109 5.04 3.96 7.99
C ALA A 109 5.57 5.36 7.65
N ASP A 110 4.85 6.09 6.81
CA ASP A 110 5.12 7.50 6.57
C ASP A 110 4.66 8.37 7.77
N ASN A 111 4.81 9.70 7.68
CA ASN A 111 4.43 10.60 8.78
C ASN A 111 2.97 11.08 8.72
N TYR A 112 2.09 10.38 7.99
CA TYR A 112 0.72 10.81 7.83
C TYR A 112 -0.01 10.88 9.19
N ILE A 113 -0.82 11.93 9.36
CA ILE A 113 -1.39 12.30 10.67
C ILE A 113 -2.30 11.22 11.25
N ILE A 114 -2.89 10.37 10.40
CA ILE A 114 -3.79 9.30 10.83
C ILE A 114 -3.07 8.25 11.68
N HIS A 115 -1.77 8.03 11.47
CA HIS A 115 -0.96 7.07 12.24
C HIS A 115 -0.66 7.55 13.66
N LYS A 116 -0.82 8.86 13.90
CA LYS A 116 -0.57 9.53 15.19
C LYS A 116 -1.86 10.03 15.82
N SER A 117 -3.01 9.51 15.40
CA SER A 117 -4.28 9.90 15.99
C SER A 117 -4.45 9.24 17.35
N ARG A 118 -5.18 9.90 18.27
CA ARG A 118 -5.56 9.33 19.58
C ARG A 118 -6.27 7.98 19.51
N LYS A 119 -6.86 7.67 18.35
CA LYS A 119 -7.53 6.38 18.11
C LYS A 119 -6.50 5.28 17.85
N VAL A 120 -5.49 5.58 17.04
CA VAL A 120 -4.37 4.66 16.76
C VAL A 120 -3.51 4.49 18.01
N GLU A 121 -3.19 5.56 18.72
CA GLU A 121 -2.42 5.50 19.98
C GLU A 121 -3.06 4.55 21.00
N ARG A 122 -4.36 4.73 21.30
CA ARG A 122 -5.10 3.83 22.20
C ARG A 122 -5.10 2.38 21.72
N TRP A 123 -5.28 2.16 20.41
CA TRP A 123 -5.24 0.81 19.87
C TRP A 123 -3.86 0.16 20.05
N LEU A 124 -2.77 0.91 19.87
CA LEU A 124 -1.40 0.41 20.07
C LEU A 124 -1.09 0.12 21.54
N GLU A 125 -1.61 0.92 22.48
CA GLU A 125 -1.53 0.66 23.92
C GLU A 125 -2.18 -0.68 24.30
N GLU A 126 -3.33 -0.99 23.71
CA GLU A 126 -4.03 -2.27 23.89
C GLU A 126 -3.37 -3.44 23.14
N ASN A 127 -2.49 -3.14 22.16
CA ASN A 127 -1.85 -4.14 21.31
C ASN A 127 -0.32 -3.95 21.29
N PRO A 128 0.38 -4.17 22.43
CA PRO A 128 1.82 -3.88 22.59
C PRO A 128 2.75 -4.70 21.70
N LYS A 129 2.20 -5.72 21.01
CA LYS A 129 2.88 -6.48 19.97
C LYS A 129 3.25 -5.61 18.76
N PHE A 130 2.51 -4.54 18.50
CA PHE A 130 2.72 -3.67 17.35
C PHE A 130 3.71 -2.55 17.66
N ARG A 131 4.66 -2.34 16.75
CA ARG A 131 5.64 -1.26 16.82
C ARG A 131 5.58 -0.45 15.53
N LEU A 132 5.41 0.86 15.64
CA LEU A 132 5.50 1.77 14.50
C LEU A 132 6.88 2.41 14.45
N LEU A 133 7.51 2.34 13.29
CA LEU A 133 8.70 3.10 12.93
C LEU A 133 8.30 4.08 11.84
N PHE A 134 8.75 5.33 11.94
CA PHE A 134 8.39 6.36 10.98
C PHE A 134 9.55 6.64 10.04
N LEU A 135 9.26 6.69 8.74
CA LEU A 135 10.21 7.11 7.73
C LEU A 135 10.71 8.53 8.01
N PRO A 136 11.94 8.88 7.59
CA PRO A 136 12.34 10.27 7.52
C PRO A 136 11.37 11.10 6.68
N MET A 137 11.15 12.36 7.07
CA MET A 137 10.23 13.23 6.36
C MET A 137 10.65 13.41 4.89
N TYR A 138 9.67 13.45 3.98
CA TYR A 138 9.86 13.59 2.54
C TYR A 138 10.76 12.51 1.91
N SER A 139 10.76 11.28 2.43
CA SER A 139 11.60 10.18 1.92
C SER A 139 10.83 8.98 1.35
N PRO A 140 9.93 9.20 0.36
CA PRO A 140 9.10 8.15 -0.24
C PRO A 140 9.91 6.99 -0.85
N TRP A 141 11.11 7.28 -1.39
CA TRP A 141 11.99 6.27 -1.98
C TRP A 141 12.49 5.19 -0.99
N LEU A 142 12.37 5.44 0.32
CA LEU A 142 12.67 4.46 1.37
C LEU A 142 11.51 3.51 1.65
N ASN A 143 10.36 3.68 0.99
CA ASN A 143 9.17 2.85 1.16
C ASN A 143 8.92 1.96 -0.07
N PRO A 144 9.39 0.70 -0.09
CA PRO A 144 9.27 -0.17 -1.26
C PRO A 144 7.83 -0.47 -1.69
N ILE A 145 6.85 -0.34 -0.80
CA ILE A 145 5.44 -0.55 -1.14
C ILE A 145 4.93 0.45 -2.19
N GLU A 146 5.53 1.64 -2.28
CA GLU A 146 5.17 2.64 -3.30
C GLU A 146 5.35 2.10 -4.72
N ARG A 147 6.30 1.18 -4.92
CA ARG A 147 6.49 0.50 -6.22
C ARG A 147 5.30 -0.40 -6.56
N GLN A 148 4.67 -1.02 -5.55
CA GLN A 148 3.46 -1.81 -5.75
C GLN A 148 2.28 -0.92 -6.12
N TRP A 149 2.17 0.26 -5.51
CA TRP A 149 1.16 1.25 -5.89
C TRP A 149 1.37 1.83 -7.28
N LEU A 150 2.62 2.07 -7.67
CA LEU A 150 2.94 2.46 -9.04
C LEU A 150 2.50 1.37 -10.03
N SER A 151 2.83 0.10 -9.76
CA SER A 151 2.43 -1.03 -10.60
C SER A 151 0.91 -1.18 -10.70
N LEU A 152 0.21 -1.05 -9.57
CA LEU A 152 -1.26 -1.03 -9.51
C LEU A 152 -1.82 0.09 -10.39
N HIS A 153 -1.26 1.29 -10.27
CA HIS A 153 -1.74 2.44 -11.02
C HIS A 153 -1.55 2.27 -12.53
N GLU A 154 -0.36 1.88 -12.96
CA GLU A 154 -0.02 1.66 -14.37
C GLU A 154 -0.85 0.53 -14.99
N THR A 155 -1.14 -0.53 -14.23
CA THR A 155 -1.85 -1.70 -14.74
C THR A 155 -3.36 -1.51 -14.74
N ILE A 156 -3.91 -0.97 -13.66
CA ILE A 156 -5.36 -1.00 -13.40
C ILE A 156 -6.01 0.36 -13.52
N THR A 157 -5.41 1.42 -12.97
CA THR A 157 -6.10 2.73 -12.88
C THR A 157 -5.84 3.65 -14.07
N ARG A 158 -4.72 3.45 -14.78
CA ARG A 158 -4.33 4.27 -15.92
C ARG A 158 -5.17 3.88 -17.13
N ASN A 159 -5.76 4.88 -17.79
CA ASN A 159 -6.54 4.68 -19.02
C ASN A 159 -7.62 3.59 -18.93
N HIS A 160 -8.16 3.32 -17.74
CA HIS A 160 -9.21 2.31 -17.56
C HIS A 160 -10.54 2.78 -18.16
N GLN A 161 -11.44 1.85 -18.42
CA GLN A 161 -12.77 2.14 -18.99
C GLN A 161 -13.93 1.72 -18.07
N CYS A 162 -13.65 1.40 -16.80
CA CYS A 162 -14.66 1.14 -15.78
C CYS A 162 -15.66 2.30 -15.69
N ARG A 163 -16.95 1.97 -15.69
CA ARG A 163 -18.03 2.95 -15.51
C ARG A 163 -18.39 3.16 -14.05
N TYR A 164 -18.16 2.14 -13.22
CA TYR A 164 -18.53 2.14 -11.81
C TYR A 164 -17.35 1.72 -10.92
N MET A 165 -17.29 2.28 -9.72
CA MET A 165 -16.23 1.98 -8.75
C MET A 165 -16.10 0.49 -8.46
N TRP A 166 -17.21 -0.25 -8.33
CA TRP A 166 -17.17 -1.69 -8.07
C TRP A 166 -16.44 -2.49 -9.16
N GLN A 167 -16.52 -2.06 -10.43
CA GLN A 167 -15.81 -2.73 -11.54
C GLN A 167 -14.30 -2.53 -11.40
N LEU A 168 -13.90 -1.30 -11.06
CA LEU A 168 -12.51 -0.96 -10.82
C LEU A 168 -11.97 -1.72 -9.60
N LEU A 169 -12.72 -1.73 -8.49
CA LEU A 169 -12.33 -2.47 -7.29
C LEU A 169 -12.22 -3.98 -7.51
N LYS A 170 -13.05 -4.56 -8.38
CA LYS A 170 -12.90 -5.96 -8.78
C LYS A 170 -11.55 -6.22 -9.47
N GLN A 171 -11.15 -5.34 -10.39
CA GLN A 171 -9.86 -5.44 -11.08
C GLN A 171 -8.68 -5.19 -10.12
N VAL A 172 -8.81 -4.22 -9.22
CA VAL A 172 -7.85 -3.97 -8.15
C VAL A 172 -7.67 -5.22 -7.29
N ALA A 173 -8.77 -5.87 -6.86
CA ALA A 173 -8.70 -7.08 -6.04
C ALA A 173 -8.02 -8.25 -6.80
N GLN A 174 -8.32 -8.42 -8.10
CA GLN A 174 -7.65 -9.41 -8.94
C GLN A 174 -6.15 -9.15 -9.04
N PHE A 175 -5.75 -7.89 -9.27
CA PHE A 175 -4.35 -7.48 -9.31
C PHE A 175 -3.65 -7.75 -7.97
N MET A 176 -4.24 -7.33 -6.85
CA MET A 176 -3.62 -7.51 -5.53
C MET A 176 -3.46 -8.99 -5.16
N ASN A 177 -4.42 -9.84 -5.54
CA ASN A 177 -4.30 -11.29 -5.36
C ASN A 177 -3.15 -11.87 -6.20
N ALA A 178 -2.98 -11.44 -7.44
CA ALA A 178 -1.87 -11.89 -8.29
C ALA A 178 -0.51 -11.36 -7.82
N ALA A 179 -0.42 -10.08 -7.44
CA ALA A 179 0.79 -9.44 -6.96
C ALA A 179 1.29 -10.04 -5.62
N SER A 180 0.38 -10.55 -4.80
CA SER A 180 0.71 -11.19 -3.52
C SER A 180 1.35 -12.59 -3.65
N LEU A 181 1.38 -13.17 -4.85
CA LEU A 181 1.89 -14.52 -5.11
C LEU A 181 3.37 -14.55 -5.51
N PHE A 182 4.03 -13.41 -5.70
CA PHE A 182 5.42 -13.34 -6.14
C PHE A 182 6.37 -12.94 -5.00
N PRO A 183 6.99 -13.92 -4.30
CA PRO A 183 8.14 -13.65 -3.45
C PRO A 183 9.37 -13.38 -4.33
N GLY A 184 9.97 -12.21 -4.18
CA GLY A 184 11.23 -11.85 -4.82
C GLY A 184 11.05 -10.94 -6.04
N ASN A 185 11.88 -9.91 -6.09
CA ASN A 185 12.06 -9.00 -7.23
C ASN A 185 12.19 -9.77 -8.54
N GLN A 186 11.11 -9.94 -9.31
CA GLN A 186 11.10 -9.80 -10.76
C GLN A 186 9.70 -9.37 -11.19
N GLN A 187 9.67 -8.34 -12.04
CA GLN A 187 8.45 -7.78 -12.59
C GLN A 187 7.63 -8.89 -13.27
N GLY A 188 6.50 -9.23 -12.67
CA GLY A 188 5.41 -9.93 -13.33
C GLY A 188 4.37 -8.90 -13.73
N LEU A 189 4.41 -8.43 -14.98
CA LEU A 189 3.24 -7.84 -15.62
C LEU A 189 2.13 -8.88 -15.54
N ALA A 190 1.26 -8.78 -14.52
CA ALA A 190 0.02 -9.51 -14.50
C ALA A 190 -0.82 -8.94 -15.65
N LYS A 191 -0.69 -9.53 -16.83
CA LYS A 191 -1.64 -9.34 -17.92
C LYS A 191 -2.96 -9.89 -17.42
N VAL A 192 -3.81 -9.01 -16.93
CA VAL A 192 -5.24 -9.28 -16.86
C VAL A 192 -5.68 -9.35 -18.33
N GLU A 193 -5.97 -10.56 -18.81
CA GLU A 193 -6.61 -10.73 -20.12
C GLU A 193 -7.92 -9.94 -20.10
N ARG A 194 -8.08 -9.06 -21.10
CA ARG A 194 -9.23 -8.17 -21.26
C ARG A 194 -10.44 -8.93 -21.79
#